data_AF-A0A7L4RQA3-F1
#
_entry.id   AF-A0A7L4RQA3-F1
#
_cell.length_a   1.000
_cell.length_b   1.000
_cell.length_c   1.000
_cell.angle_alpha   90.00
_cell.angle_beta   90.00
_cell.angle_gamma   90.00
#
_symmetry.space_group_name_H-M   'P 1'
#
loop_
_entity.id
_entity.type
_entity.pdbx_description
1 polymer ?
#
loop_
_entity_poly.entity_id
_entity_poly.type
_entity_poly.pdbx_seq_one_letter_code
_entity_poly.pdbx_strand_id
1 'polypeptide(L)'
;MPINASPEHLAAQRKYLAAGNLPDKIKCLQEMISTAPTHKGAEKLHRELTTRLAKFKDELEREKKNKGARKSVTVKKEGFQIVIIGFPNSGKSTLLKKLTNADPKIADYPFTTKEPEIGMLDFGKAQIQMVEIPALVENAAEEQAELMSIVMNADGIML
;
A
#
# COMPACT_ATOMS: atom_id res chain seq x y z
N MET A 1 5.63 34.27 31.28
CA MET A 1 7.10 34.32 31.11
C MET A 1 7.43 33.75 29.74
N PRO A 2 8.37 34.35 28.99
CA PRO A 2 8.81 33.80 27.70
C PRO A 2 9.39 32.39 27.93
N ILE A 3 9.01 31.44 27.08
CA ILE A 3 9.46 30.06 27.13
C ILE A 3 10.89 30.05 26.56
N ASN A 4 11.90 29.87 27.42
CA ASN A 4 13.28 29.71 26.96
C ASN A 4 13.46 28.28 26.43
N ALA A 5 13.22 28.08 25.14
CA ALA A 5 13.39 26.80 24.49
C ALA A 5 14.89 26.47 24.33
N SER A 6 15.30 25.24 24.68
CA SER A 6 16.68 24.80 24.49
C SER A 6 17.05 24.75 23.00
N PRO A 7 18.35 24.88 22.65
CA PRO A 7 18.81 24.65 21.27
C PRO A 7 18.38 23.29 20.71
N GLU A 8 18.34 22.27 21.57
CA GLU A 8 17.87 20.93 21.25
C GLU A 8 16.38 20.91 20.88
N HIS A 9 15.54 21.65 21.61
CA HIS A 9 14.12 21.78 21.30
C HIS A 9 13.89 22.47 19.96
N LEU A 10 14.66 23.53 19.65
CA LEU A 10 14.59 24.23 18.37
C LEU A 10 15.04 23.32 17.21
N ALA A 11 16.05 22.48 17.42
CA ALA A 11 16.48 21.49 16.44
C ALA A 11 15.40 20.42 16.20
N ALA A 12 14.79 19.89 17.27
CA ALA A 12 13.68 18.94 17.16
C ALA A 12 12.47 19.55 16.43
N GLN A 13 12.16 20.83 16.69
CA GLN A 13 11.12 21.56 15.98
C GLN A 13 11.40 21.68 14.48
N ARG A 14 12.64 21.98 14.07
CA ARG A 14 13.02 22.01 12.64
C ARG A 14 12.84 20.65 11.98
N LYS A 15 13.27 19.57 12.64
CA LYS A 15 13.07 18.20 12.13
C LYS A 15 11.58 17.87 11.97
N TYR A 16 10.76 18.25 12.94
CA TYR A 16 9.31 18.07 12.87
C TYR A 16 8.69 18.81 11.67
N LEU A 17 9.10 20.06 11.42
CA LEU A 17 8.63 20.84 10.28
C LEU A 17 9.09 20.27 8.92
N ALA A 18 10.27 19.65 8.88
CA ALA A 18 10.81 19.01 7.68
C ALA A 18 10.26 17.58 7.42
N ALA A 19 9.62 16.96 8.41
CA ALA A 19 9.16 15.58 8.29
C ALA A 19 8.01 15.45 7.27
N GLY A 20 8.23 14.63 6.24
CA GLY A 20 7.28 14.43 5.14
C GLY A 20 6.20 13.37 5.40
N ASN A 21 6.38 12.50 6.38
CA ASN A 21 5.46 11.39 6.67
C ASN A 21 5.06 11.32 8.15
N LEU A 22 3.97 10.60 8.43
CA LEU A 22 3.37 10.48 9.75
C LEU A 22 4.30 9.78 10.79
N PRO A 23 4.99 8.67 10.46
CA PRO A 23 5.98 8.06 11.37
C PRO A 23 7.11 9.01 11.80
N ASP A 24 7.69 9.74 10.86
CA ASP A 24 8.76 10.70 11.14
C ASP A 24 8.26 11.87 11.99
N LYS A 25 7.04 12.35 11.71
CA LYS A 25 6.38 13.38 12.55
C LYS A 25 6.15 12.91 13.98
N ILE A 26 5.75 11.65 14.18
CA ILE A 26 5.58 11.05 15.52
C ILE A 26 6.92 11.01 16.26
N LYS A 27 7.98 10.54 15.60
CA LYS A 27 9.33 10.48 16.18
C LYS A 27 9.83 11.88 16.57
N CYS A 28 9.68 12.86 15.68
CA CYS A 28 10.08 14.24 15.96
C CYS A 28 9.25 14.85 17.10
N LEU A 29 7.94 14.56 17.19
CA LEU A 29 7.11 15.01 18.32
C LEU A 29 7.57 14.40 19.65
N GLN A 30 8.00 13.14 19.68
CA GLN A 30 8.58 12.53 20.88
C GLN A 30 9.88 13.23 21.31
N GLU A 31 10.77 13.54 20.35
CA GLU A 31 11.99 14.33 20.59
C GLU A 31 11.66 15.76 21.08
N MET A 32 10.61 16.39 20.57
CA MET A 32 10.18 17.72 21.02
C MET A 32 9.62 17.70 22.45
N ILE A 33 8.91 16.64 22.84
CA ILE A 33 8.38 16.48 24.21
C ILE A 33 9.51 16.25 25.21
N SER A 34 10.51 15.43 24.87
CA SER A 34 11.64 15.15 25.77
C SER A 34 12.54 16.36 26.01
N THR A 35 12.64 17.25 25.02
CA THR A 35 13.46 18.48 25.08
C THR A 35 12.67 19.73 25.51
N ALA A 36 11.35 19.61 25.71
CA ALA A 36 10.50 20.75 26.07
C ALA A 36 10.76 21.23 27.52
N PRO A 37 10.69 22.54 27.78
CA PRO A 37 10.87 23.08 29.14
C PRO A 37 9.86 22.50 30.14
N THR A 38 10.29 22.22 31.37
CA THR A 38 9.47 21.51 32.39
C THR A 38 8.88 22.44 33.46
N HIS A 39 9.07 23.75 33.34
CA HIS A 39 8.57 24.73 34.31
C HIS A 39 7.06 25.02 34.13
N LYS A 40 6.41 25.58 35.16
CA LYS A 40 4.96 25.90 35.20
C LYS A 40 4.44 26.67 33.96
N GLY A 41 5.26 27.53 33.35
CA GLY A 41 4.90 28.26 32.12
C GLY A 41 4.83 27.42 30.83
N ALA A 42 5.27 26.16 30.86
CA ALA A 42 5.35 25.27 29.69
C ALA A 42 4.34 24.11 29.75
N GLU A 43 3.50 24.05 30.77
CA GLU A 43 2.44 23.02 30.90
C GLU A 43 1.51 23.00 29.68
N LYS A 44 1.15 24.19 29.16
CA LYS A 44 0.33 24.33 27.95
C LYS A 44 1.01 23.71 26.72
N LEU A 45 2.31 23.91 26.58
CA LEU A 45 3.11 23.37 25.47
C LEU A 45 3.17 21.84 25.55
N HIS A 46 3.45 21.28 26.73
CA HIS A 46 3.46 19.83 26.95
C HIS A 46 2.11 19.19 26.62
N ARG A 47 1.02 19.83 27.04
CA ARG A 47 -0.33 19.36 26.74
C ARG A 47 -0.60 19.38 25.24
N GLU A 48 -0.19 20.44 24.53
CA GLU A 48 -0.36 20.56 23.08
C GLU A 48 0.42 19.47 22.33
N LEU A 49 1.71 19.27 22.66
CA LEU A 49 2.56 18.28 22.02
C LEU A 49 2.06 16.85 22.27
N THR A 50 1.66 16.53 23.50
CA THR A 50 1.13 15.20 23.86
C THR A 50 -0.21 14.92 23.18
N THR A 51 -1.09 15.93 23.11
CA THR A 51 -2.38 15.82 22.40
C THR A 51 -2.15 15.54 20.91
N ARG A 52 -1.19 16.24 20.30
CA ARG A 52 -0.85 16.05 18.88
C ARG A 52 -0.23 14.68 18.63
N LEU A 53 0.65 14.21 19.51
CA LEU A 53 1.23 12.88 19.45
C LEU A 53 0.16 11.78 19.51
N ALA A 54 -0.81 11.90 20.43
CA ALA A 54 -1.91 10.95 20.54
C ALA A 54 -2.73 10.87 19.24
N LYS A 55 -3.09 12.04 18.67
CA LYS A 55 -3.81 12.10 17.38
C LYS A 55 -3.03 11.43 16.25
N PHE A 56 -1.74 11.70 16.11
CA PHE A 56 -0.93 11.11 15.05
C PHE A 56 -0.73 9.60 15.22
N LYS A 57 -0.61 9.12 16.46
CA LYS A 57 -0.57 7.67 16.74
C LYS A 57 -1.89 6.99 16.37
N ASP A 58 -3.02 7.60 16.73
CA ASP A 58 -4.34 7.08 16.36
C ASP A 58 -4.55 7.06 14.85
N GLU A 59 -4.10 8.12 14.15
CA GLU A 59 -4.14 8.22 12.70
C GLU A 59 -3.28 7.15 12.03
N LEU A 60 -2.05 6.92 12.53
CA LEU A 60 -1.17 5.86 12.03
C LEU A 60 -1.77 4.47 12.25
N GLU A 61 -2.39 4.23 13.41
CA GLU A 61 -3.08 2.96 13.69
C GLU A 61 -4.33 2.77 12.82
N ARG A 62 -5.05 3.85 12.48
CA ARG A 62 -6.16 3.80 11.51
C ARG A 62 -5.67 3.55 10.09
N GLU A 63 -4.57 4.16 9.67
CA GLU A 63 -3.94 3.87 8.37
C GLU A 63 -3.53 2.40 8.29
N LYS A 64 -2.90 1.85 9.34
CA LYS A 64 -2.55 0.42 9.42
C LYS A 64 -3.78 -0.49 9.43
N LYS A 65 -4.85 -0.14 10.14
CA LYS A 65 -6.10 -0.92 10.15
C LYS A 65 -6.82 -0.87 8.80
N ASN A 66 -6.83 0.28 8.14
CA ASN A 66 -7.35 0.41 6.77
C ASN A 66 -6.47 -0.36 5.76
N LYS A 67 -5.16 -0.47 5.99
CA LYS A 67 -4.28 -1.40 5.27
C LYS A 67 -4.57 -2.86 5.60
N GLY A 68 -4.82 -3.23 6.86
CA GLY A 68 -5.20 -4.59 7.26
C GLY A 68 -6.60 -5.03 6.81
N ALA A 69 -7.47 -4.07 6.47
CA ALA A 69 -8.75 -4.31 5.81
C ALA A 69 -8.62 -4.44 4.27
N ARG A 70 -7.48 -4.09 3.68
CA ARG A 70 -7.17 -4.48 2.30
C ARG A 70 -6.80 -5.96 2.33
N LYS A 71 -7.65 -6.79 1.71
CA LYS A 71 -7.35 -8.19 1.42
C LYS A 71 -6.04 -8.23 0.65
N SER A 72 -5.03 -8.95 1.17
CA SER A 72 -3.82 -9.23 0.41
C SER A 72 -4.22 -9.96 -0.87
N VAL A 73 -3.76 -9.45 -2.00
CA VAL A 73 -4.09 -10.00 -3.31
C VAL A 73 -3.27 -11.27 -3.50
N THR A 74 -3.88 -12.41 -3.21
CA THR A 74 -3.25 -13.73 -3.35
C THR A 74 -4.09 -14.60 -4.26
N VAL A 75 -3.43 -15.26 -5.21
CA VAL A 75 -4.05 -16.26 -6.08
C VAL A 75 -3.52 -17.62 -5.67
N LYS A 76 -4.43 -18.51 -5.26
CA LYS A 76 -4.08 -19.89 -4.98
C LYS A 76 -3.85 -20.61 -6.31
N LYS A 77 -2.63 -21.12 -6.49
CA LYS A 77 -2.24 -21.89 -7.66
C LYS A 77 -2.98 -23.24 -7.72
N GLU A 78 -3.59 -23.53 -8.86
CA GLU A 78 -4.26 -24.81 -9.13
C GLU A 78 -3.62 -25.49 -10.34
N GLY A 79 -2.75 -26.47 -10.10
CA GLY A 79 -2.04 -27.19 -11.15
C GLY A 79 -1.04 -26.29 -11.89
N PHE A 80 -1.12 -26.30 -13.22
CA PHE A 80 -0.26 -25.48 -14.08
C PHE A 80 -0.85 -24.08 -14.24
N GLN A 81 -0.07 -23.04 -13.96
CA GLN A 81 -0.52 -21.65 -13.96
C GLN A 81 0.25 -20.80 -14.98
N ILE A 82 -0.49 -20.08 -15.82
CA ILE A 82 0.05 -19.10 -16.77
C ILE A 82 -0.45 -17.71 -16.38
N VAL A 83 0.46 -16.74 -16.31
CA VAL A 83 0.12 -15.34 -16.04
C VAL A 83 0.19 -14.51 -17.32
N ILE A 84 -0.84 -13.71 -17.58
CA ILE A 84 -0.93 -12.78 -18.72
C ILE A 84 -0.52 -11.38 -18.23
N ILE A 85 0.49 -10.79 -18.87
CA ILE A 85 1.01 -9.45 -18.59
C ILE A 85 0.97 -8.64 -19.88
N GLY A 86 0.69 -7.35 -19.78
CA GLY A 86 0.75 -6.45 -20.93
C GLY A 86 0.09 -5.11 -20.64
N PHE A 87 0.29 -4.15 -21.55
CA PHE A 87 -0.23 -2.79 -21.40
C PHE A 87 -1.76 -2.75 -21.22
N PRO A 88 -2.31 -1.71 -20.58
CA PRO A 88 -3.74 -1.44 -20.64
C PRO A 88 -4.25 -1.50 -22.09
N ASN A 89 -5.47 -1.98 -22.29
CA ASN A 89 -6.12 -2.06 -23.61
C ASN A 89 -5.38 -2.92 -24.66
N SER A 90 -4.42 -3.78 -24.29
CA SER A 90 -3.77 -4.72 -25.22
C SER A 90 -4.61 -5.97 -25.55
N GLY A 91 -5.83 -6.07 -25.04
CA GLY A 91 -6.74 -7.19 -25.30
C GLY A 91 -6.60 -8.40 -24.35
N LYS A 92 -5.86 -8.27 -23.24
CA LYS A 92 -5.64 -9.34 -22.24
C LYS A 92 -6.93 -9.97 -21.73
N SER A 93 -7.89 -9.16 -21.27
CA SER A 93 -9.17 -9.66 -20.75
C SER A 93 -10.01 -10.34 -21.83
N THR A 94 -9.92 -9.85 -23.07
CA THR A 94 -10.54 -10.52 -24.22
C THR A 94 -9.90 -11.87 -24.50
N LEU A 95 -8.57 -11.98 -24.39
CA LEU A 95 -7.84 -13.23 -24.55
C LEU A 95 -8.22 -14.23 -23.44
N LEU A 96 -8.21 -13.80 -22.18
CA LEU A 96 -8.64 -14.62 -21.04
C LEU A 96 -10.06 -15.16 -21.25
N LYS A 97 -11.00 -14.29 -21.62
CA LYS A 97 -12.40 -14.65 -21.90
C LYS A 97 -12.56 -15.62 -23.08
N LYS A 98 -11.71 -15.52 -24.10
CA LYS A 98 -11.76 -16.40 -25.28
C LYS A 98 -11.16 -17.78 -25.01
N LEU A 99 -10.13 -17.85 -24.17
CA LEU A 99 -9.43 -19.10 -23.86
C LEU A 99 -10.06 -19.85 -22.70
N THR A 100 -10.84 -19.20 -21.85
CA THR A 100 -11.37 -19.77 -20.63
C THR A 100 -12.88 -19.60 -20.54
N ASN A 101 -13.52 -20.38 -19.67
CA ASN A 101 -14.92 -20.15 -19.31
C ASN A 101 -15.10 -18.99 -18.30
N ALA A 102 -14.08 -18.15 -18.11
CA ALA A 102 -14.20 -16.97 -17.25
C ALA A 102 -15.11 -15.93 -17.89
N ASP A 103 -15.89 -15.24 -17.07
CA ASP A 103 -16.60 -14.03 -17.45
C ASP A 103 -15.93 -12.80 -16.81
N PRO A 104 -14.72 -12.41 -17.26
CA PRO A 104 -14.04 -11.28 -16.68
C PRO A 104 -14.87 -10.02 -16.92
N LYS A 105 -15.01 -9.18 -15.89
CA LYS A 105 -15.66 -7.88 -16.03
C LYS A 105 -14.77 -6.96 -16.85
N ILE A 106 -15.08 -6.84 -18.14
CA ILE A 106 -14.44 -5.83 -19.01
C ILE A 106 -14.99 -4.47 -18.58
N ALA A 107 -14.19 -3.68 -17.87
CA ALA A 107 -14.54 -2.32 -17.48
C ALA A 107 -13.71 -1.32 -18.30
N ASP A 108 -14.36 -0.40 -19.00
CA ASP A 108 -13.78 0.57 -19.95
C ASP A 108 -13.12 1.79 -19.29
N TYR A 109 -12.58 1.66 -18.07
CA TYR A 109 -11.89 2.76 -17.42
C TYR A 109 -10.43 2.39 -17.12
N PRO A 110 -9.47 3.33 -17.31
CA PRO A 110 -8.12 3.11 -16.82
C PRO A 110 -8.21 2.85 -15.31
N PHE A 111 -7.45 1.88 -14.80
CA PHE A 111 -7.33 1.54 -13.37
C PHE A 111 -8.39 0.62 -12.73
N THR A 112 -9.21 -0.12 -13.49
CA THR A 112 -10.31 -0.91 -12.88
C THR A 112 -10.02 -2.36 -12.52
N THR A 113 -8.94 -2.98 -12.98
CA THR A 113 -8.56 -4.32 -12.49
C THR A 113 -7.71 -4.11 -11.24
N LYS A 114 -8.32 -4.05 -10.05
CA LYS A 114 -7.55 -4.01 -8.78
C LYS A 114 -7.23 -5.42 -8.26
N GLU A 115 -7.90 -6.42 -8.82
CA GLU A 115 -7.77 -7.82 -8.46
C GLU A 115 -7.46 -8.65 -9.71
N PRO A 116 -6.54 -9.63 -9.66
CA PRO A 116 -6.27 -10.55 -10.74
C PRO A 116 -7.54 -11.31 -11.15
N GLU A 117 -7.74 -11.43 -12.46
CA GLU A 117 -8.84 -12.22 -13.01
C GLU A 117 -8.34 -13.63 -13.32
N ILE A 118 -9.10 -14.65 -12.91
CA ILE A 118 -8.71 -16.05 -13.03
C ILE A 118 -9.68 -16.76 -13.98
N GLY A 119 -9.13 -17.52 -14.92
CA GLY A 119 -9.89 -18.41 -15.78
C GLY A 119 -9.24 -19.77 -15.90
N MET A 120 -10.06 -20.79 -16.17
CA MET A 120 -9.58 -22.15 -16.42
C MET A 120 -9.64 -22.45 -17.92
N LEU A 121 -8.49 -22.79 -18.49
CA LEU A 121 -8.34 -23.28 -19.86
C LEU A 121 -8.31 -24.81 -19.84
N ASP A 122 -9.25 -25.42 -20.55
CA ASP A 122 -9.25 -26.86 -20.79
C ASP A 122 -8.34 -27.17 -21.99
N PHE A 123 -7.23 -27.87 -21.75
CA PHE A 123 -6.27 -28.27 -22.78
C PHE A 123 -6.11 -29.79 -22.81
N GLY A 124 -6.94 -30.45 -23.64
CA GLY A 124 -7.01 -31.90 -23.72
C GLY A 124 -7.53 -32.52 -22.41
N LYS A 125 -6.67 -33.21 -21.66
CA LYS A 125 -6.99 -33.77 -20.34
C LYS A 125 -6.44 -32.94 -19.18
N ALA A 126 -5.74 -31.83 -19.48
CA ALA A 126 -5.16 -30.96 -18.48
C ALA A 126 -6.02 -29.70 -18.32
N GLN A 127 -6.01 -29.15 -17.10
CA GLN A 127 -6.53 -27.82 -16.82
C GLN A 127 -5.38 -26.87 -16.53
N ILE A 128 -5.43 -25.70 -17.14
CA ILE A 128 -4.43 -24.65 -16.97
C ILE A 128 -5.13 -23.44 -16.35
N GLN A 129 -4.65 -23.02 -15.18
CA GLN A 129 -5.10 -21.80 -14.54
C GLN A 129 -4.46 -20.61 -15.26
N MET A 130 -5.27 -19.79 -15.90
CA MET A 130 -4.86 -18.54 -16.52
C MET A 130 -5.18 -17.38 -15.59
N VAL A 131 -4.20 -16.50 -15.35
CA VAL A 131 -4.35 -15.35 -14.47
C VAL A 131 -3.97 -14.08 -15.20
N GLU A 132 -4.92 -13.17 -15.38
CA GLU A 132 -4.63 -11.83 -15.89
C GLU A 132 -4.22 -10.92 -14.73
N ILE A 133 -3.02 -10.34 -14.82
CA ILE A 133 -2.54 -9.34 -13.87
C ILE A 133 -2.91 -7.94 -14.40
N PRO A 134 -3.45 -7.06 -13.53
CA PRO A 134 -3.65 -5.67 -13.87
C PRO A 134 -2.40 -4.99 -14.43
N ALA A 135 -2.60 -3.97 -15.25
CA ALA A 135 -1.48 -3.10 -15.59
C ALA A 135 -0.88 -2.46 -14.33
N LEU A 136 0.43 -2.65 -14.13
CA LEU A 136 1.15 -2.06 -13.00
C LEU A 136 1.14 -0.54 -13.14
N VAL A 137 0.63 0.15 -12.12
CA VAL A 137 0.63 1.62 -12.05
C VAL A 137 1.88 2.06 -11.28
N GLU A 138 2.61 3.05 -11.80
CA GLU A 138 3.94 3.47 -11.31
C GLU A 138 4.02 3.86 -9.83
N ASN A 139 2.89 4.17 -9.18
CA ASN A 139 2.86 4.77 -7.84
C ASN A 139 2.41 3.83 -6.70
N ALA A 140 2.49 2.51 -6.88
CA ALA A 140 1.95 1.54 -5.91
C ALA A 140 2.90 0.38 -5.57
N ALA A 141 4.05 0.68 -4.96
CA ALA A 141 5.12 -0.30 -4.69
C ALA A 141 4.67 -1.54 -3.88
N GLU A 142 3.80 -1.37 -2.89
CA GLU A 142 3.28 -2.48 -2.05
C GLU A 142 2.33 -3.38 -2.84
N GLU A 143 1.43 -2.78 -3.63
CA GLU A 143 0.46 -3.49 -4.49
C GLU A 143 1.17 -4.20 -5.65
N GLN A 144 2.24 -3.59 -6.19
CA GLN A 144 3.11 -4.23 -7.16
C GLN A 144 3.81 -5.45 -6.57
N ALA A 145 4.29 -5.40 -5.33
CA ALA A 145 4.96 -6.55 -4.71
C ALA A 145 4.02 -7.77 -4.59
N GLU A 146 2.75 -7.56 -4.21
CA GLU A 146 1.74 -8.62 -4.14
C GLU A 146 1.42 -9.19 -5.53
N LEU A 147 1.19 -8.34 -6.54
CA LEU A 147 0.93 -8.80 -7.90
C LEU A 147 2.14 -9.52 -8.51
N MET A 148 3.35 -9.03 -8.25
CA MET A 148 4.59 -9.67 -8.68
C MET A 148 4.79 -11.03 -8.00
N SER A 149 4.28 -11.22 -6.78
CA SER A 149 4.31 -12.54 -6.14
C SER A 149 3.54 -13.60 -6.94
N ILE A 150 2.43 -13.21 -7.60
CA ILE A 150 1.66 -14.12 -8.46
C ILE A 150 2.47 -14.47 -9.71
N VAL A 151 3.09 -13.47 -10.34
CA VAL A 151 3.95 -13.65 -11.51
C VAL A 151 5.12 -14.59 -11.19
N MET A 152 5.78 -14.40 -10.05
CA MET A 152 6.95 -15.20 -9.64
C MET A 152 6.60 -16.65 -9.30
N ASN A 153 5.35 -16.95 -8.94
CA ASN A 153 4.90 -18.31 -8.61
C ASN A 153 4.28 -19.07 -9.80
N ALA A 154 4.08 -18.39 -10.94
CA ALA A 154 3.51 -18.99 -12.14
C ALA A 154 4.49 -19.95 -12.82
N ASP A 155 3.96 -20.92 -13.58
CA ASP A 155 4.77 -21.83 -14.40
C ASP A 155 5.11 -21.25 -15.77
N GLY A 156 4.36 -20.24 -16.21
CA GLY A 156 4.58 -19.57 -17.48
C GLY A 156 4.08 -18.12 -17.48
N ILE A 157 4.69 -17.30 -18.32
CA ILE A 157 4.30 -15.91 -18.54
C ILE A 157 3.95 -15.74 -20.01
N MET A 158 2.84 -15.06 -20.28
CA MET A 158 2.39 -14.63 -21.60
C MET A 158 2.43 -13.10 -21.64
N LEU A 159 3.14 -12.53 -22.62
CA LEU A 159 3.38 -11.09 -22.80
C LEU A 159 2.60 -10.53 -23.99
#